data_AF-A0A8T4XU79-F1
#
_entry.id   AF-A0A8T4XU79-F1
#
_cell.length_a   1.000
_cell.length_b   1.000
_cell.length_c   1.000
_cell.angle_alpha   90.00
_cell.angle_beta   90.00
_cell.angle_gamma   90.00
#
_symmetry.space_group_name_H-M   'P 1'
#
loop_
_entity.id
_entity.type
_entity.pdbx_description
1 polymer ?
#
loop_
_entity_poly.entity_id
_entity_poly.type
_entity_poly.pdbx_seq_one_letter_code
_entity_poly.pdbx_strand_id
1 'polypeptide(L)'
;MSYHSSWMLIVLSYLGLMVFLMYTSLSPWLSFVIPLVGVITWIVLTQVWARIGFIIESCYDFTPAIIRLLAWPTQYYPEVTATDYVLVPALSIEWIGHTAGGSVEGGGGWGASFFTSLSSYKIANQFGIHPRNALKIVAISMVIATFITCFNQIAIPGIFGLTKLGYTLCTLNFDTCGNFWDRPLAAPLSEGFTHLMAGFIFMVVMRYLYTRFMWMPDPLLAIVTWSWEMSLHGLWFACLTAFIIKSIILKMGGSKLYEEWVVPFIGGFILGYTLEVLIAVAINFTLFPPIA
;
A
#
# COMPACT_ATOMS: atom_id res chain seq x y z
N MET A 1 23.31 11.27 5.41
CA MET A 1 23.71 11.06 3.99
C MET A 1 23.61 12.40 3.29
N SER A 2 24.50 12.72 2.35
CA SER A 2 24.29 13.90 1.52
C SER A 2 23.12 13.64 0.56
N TYR A 3 22.41 14.69 0.18
CA TYR A 3 21.30 14.65 -0.78
C TYR A 3 21.69 13.91 -2.08
N HIS A 4 22.91 14.16 -2.56
CA HIS A 4 23.48 13.52 -3.74
C HIS A 4 23.59 11.99 -3.59
N SER A 5 24.08 11.51 -2.45
CA SER A 5 24.20 10.07 -2.18
C SER A 5 22.84 9.37 -2.13
N SER A 6 21.80 10.05 -1.64
CA SER A 6 20.44 9.50 -1.61
C SER A 6 19.87 9.33 -3.02
N TRP A 7 20.05 10.33 -3.89
CA TRP A 7 19.61 10.23 -5.29
C TRP A 7 20.37 9.17 -6.07
N MET A 8 21.69 9.08 -5.89
CA MET A 8 22.47 8.00 -6.51
C MET A 8 21.97 6.63 -6.07
N LEU A 9 21.67 6.43 -4.79
CA LEU A 9 21.17 5.17 -4.28
C LEU A 9 19.82 4.81 -4.90
N ILE A 10 18.89 5.77 -5.00
CA ILE A 10 17.59 5.56 -5.67
C ILE A 10 17.80 5.13 -7.13
N VAL A 11 18.63 5.84 -7.88
CA VAL A 11 18.89 5.53 -9.30
C VAL A 11 19.53 4.15 -9.45
N LEU A 12 20.54 3.82 -8.62
CA LEU A 12 21.20 2.52 -8.68
C LEU A 12 20.28 1.37 -8.28
N SER A 13 19.45 1.55 -7.24
CA SER A 13 18.45 0.55 -6.84
C SER A 13 17.40 0.34 -7.93
N TYR A 14 16.95 1.42 -8.58
CA TYR A 14 16.02 1.35 -9.70
C TYR A 14 16.61 0.58 -10.89
N LEU A 15 17.83 0.92 -11.31
CA LEU A 15 18.53 0.22 -12.40
C LEU A 15 18.81 -1.24 -12.05
N GLY A 16 19.23 -1.53 -10.81
CA GLY A 16 19.45 -2.89 -10.34
C GLY A 16 18.19 -3.74 -10.41
N LEU A 17 17.04 -3.16 -10.04
CA LEU A 17 15.75 -3.82 -10.14
C LEU A 17 15.33 -4.04 -11.61
N MET A 18 15.56 -3.07 -12.49
CA MET A 18 15.32 -3.27 -13.93
C MET A 18 16.12 -4.46 -14.48
N VAL A 19 17.41 -4.54 -14.14
CA VAL A 19 18.29 -5.64 -14.57
C VAL A 19 17.78 -6.97 -14.02
N PHE A 20 17.35 -7.01 -12.77
CA PHE A 20 16.74 -8.20 -12.17
C PHE A 20 15.47 -8.65 -12.91
N LEU A 21 14.57 -7.72 -13.23
CA LEU A 21 13.33 -8.03 -13.97
C LEU A 21 13.61 -8.48 -15.42
N MET A 22 14.58 -7.87 -16.09
CA MET A 22 15.01 -8.33 -17.41
C MET A 22 15.61 -9.75 -17.35
N TYR A 23 16.32 -10.08 -16.27
CA TYR A 23 16.83 -11.44 -16.04
C TYR A 23 15.69 -12.46 -15.86
N THR A 24 14.53 -12.05 -15.33
CA THR A 24 13.33 -12.89 -15.27
C THR A 24 12.54 -12.94 -16.59
N SER A 25 13.16 -12.55 -17.71
CA SER A 25 12.57 -12.53 -19.06
C SER A 25 11.44 -11.52 -19.28
N LEU A 26 11.33 -10.48 -18.43
CA LEU A 26 10.46 -9.34 -18.73
C LEU A 26 11.06 -8.48 -19.84
N SER A 27 10.20 -7.93 -20.69
CA SER A 27 10.65 -6.95 -21.69
C SER A 27 11.32 -5.73 -21.01
N PRO A 28 12.30 -5.07 -21.68
CA PRO A 28 12.98 -3.91 -21.12
C PRO A 28 12.03 -2.75 -20.74
N TRP A 29 10.95 -2.58 -21.51
CA TRP A 29 9.94 -1.57 -21.22
C TRP A 29 9.16 -1.88 -19.94
N LEU A 30 8.68 -3.12 -19.77
CA LEU A 30 7.95 -3.50 -18.55
C LEU A 30 8.86 -3.55 -17.33
N SER A 31 10.13 -3.92 -17.52
CA SER A 31 11.16 -3.83 -16.48
C SER A 31 11.38 -2.41 -15.99
N PHE A 32 11.10 -1.38 -16.81
CA PHE A 32 11.06 0.04 -16.42
C PHE A 32 9.73 0.44 -15.79
N VAL A 33 8.61 0.09 -16.42
CA VAL A 33 7.26 0.49 -15.99
C VAL A 33 6.94 -0.04 -14.59
N ILE A 34 7.23 -1.32 -14.30
CA ILE A 34 6.90 -1.95 -13.01
C ILE A 34 7.54 -1.22 -11.83
N PRO A 35 8.86 -0.98 -11.79
CA PRO A 35 9.47 -0.18 -10.74
C PRO A 35 8.97 1.25 -10.65
N LEU A 36 8.71 1.90 -11.79
CA LEU A 36 8.20 3.26 -11.81
C LEU A 36 6.84 3.34 -11.14
N VAL A 37 5.91 2.47 -11.52
CA VAL A 37 4.58 2.41 -10.91
C VAL A 37 4.69 2.07 -9.44
N GLY A 38 5.56 1.13 -9.04
CA GLY A 38 5.76 0.81 -7.62
C GLY A 38 6.18 2.02 -6.79
N VAL A 39 7.11 2.84 -7.28
CA VAL A 39 7.51 4.09 -6.62
C VAL A 39 6.35 5.08 -6.55
N ILE A 40 5.62 5.29 -7.65
CA ILE A 40 4.46 6.19 -7.70
C ILE A 40 3.40 5.75 -6.68
N THR A 41 3.01 4.48 -6.71
CA THR A 41 2.01 3.88 -5.83
C THR A 41 2.36 4.12 -4.37
N TRP A 42 3.57 3.77 -3.94
CA TRP A 42 3.91 3.88 -2.53
C TRP A 42 4.16 5.31 -2.05
N ILE A 43 4.57 6.23 -2.93
CA ILE A 43 4.58 7.66 -2.63
C ILE A 43 3.15 8.16 -2.38
N VAL A 44 2.20 7.80 -3.26
CA VAL A 44 0.80 8.20 -3.14
C VAL A 44 0.17 7.61 -1.87
N LEU A 45 0.31 6.30 -1.64
CA LEU A 45 -0.24 5.63 -0.47
C LEU A 45 0.35 6.17 0.84
N THR A 46 1.63 6.57 0.84
CA THR A 46 2.23 7.23 2.01
C THR A 46 1.55 8.58 2.31
N GLN A 47 1.15 9.33 1.30
CA GLN A 47 0.40 10.58 1.50
C GLN A 47 -1.01 10.34 2.04
N VAL A 48 -1.68 9.28 1.56
CA VAL A 48 -3.00 8.87 2.08
C VAL A 48 -2.88 8.47 3.55
N TRP A 49 -1.92 7.60 3.87
CA TRP A 49 -1.65 7.17 5.24
C TRP A 49 -1.33 8.33 6.17
N ALA A 50 -0.41 9.21 5.76
CA ALA A 50 0.03 10.33 6.59
C ALA A 50 -1.09 11.32 6.92
N ARG A 51 -2.18 11.36 6.13
CA ARG A 51 -3.28 12.32 6.30
C ARG A 51 -4.55 11.72 6.90
N ILE A 52 -4.85 10.47 6.55
CA ILE A 52 -6.10 9.80 6.94
C ILE A 52 -5.84 8.74 8.03
N GLY A 53 -4.59 8.29 8.19
CA GLY A 53 -4.22 7.21 9.11
C GLY A 53 -4.53 5.82 8.57
N PHE A 54 -4.85 5.70 7.28
CA PHE A 54 -5.24 4.45 6.63
C PHE A 54 -4.65 4.35 5.21
N ILE A 55 -4.50 3.14 4.66
CA ILE A 55 -3.95 2.85 3.33
C ILE A 55 -4.94 1.96 2.57
N ILE A 56 -5.20 2.26 1.30
CA ILE A 56 -6.01 1.41 0.42
C ILE A 56 -5.14 0.34 -0.26
N GLU A 57 -5.72 -0.82 -0.57
CA GLU A 57 -5.07 -1.80 -1.45
C GLU A 57 -5.11 -1.33 -2.91
N SER A 58 -4.02 -0.70 -3.34
CA SER A 58 -3.92 -0.11 -4.67
C SER A 58 -4.02 -1.11 -5.83
N CYS A 59 -3.91 -2.42 -5.55
CA CYS A 59 -4.17 -3.49 -6.53
C CYS A 59 -5.62 -3.49 -7.03
N TYR A 60 -6.58 -3.04 -6.22
CA TYR A 60 -8.00 -2.94 -6.62
C TYR A 60 -8.39 -1.59 -7.20
N ASP A 61 -7.49 -0.61 -7.14
CA ASP A 61 -7.78 0.77 -7.52
C ASP A 61 -6.94 1.19 -8.73
N PHE A 62 -5.74 1.72 -8.49
CA PHE A 62 -5.02 2.51 -9.49
C PHE A 62 -3.71 1.88 -9.98
N THR A 63 -3.12 0.92 -9.25
CA THR A 63 -1.83 0.31 -9.65
C THR A 63 -1.95 -0.41 -11.01
N PRO A 64 -2.94 -1.31 -11.23
CA PRO A 64 -3.15 -1.91 -12.55
C PRO A 64 -3.42 -0.85 -13.63
N ALA A 65 -4.19 0.18 -13.28
CA ALA A 65 -4.56 1.26 -14.20
C ALA A 65 -3.34 1.98 -14.78
N ILE A 66 -2.37 2.34 -13.93
CA ILE A 66 -1.16 3.07 -14.36
C ILE A 66 -0.28 2.17 -15.24
N ILE A 67 -0.11 0.89 -14.87
CA ILE A 67 0.68 -0.06 -15.67
C ILE A 67 0.03 -0.25 -17.04
N ARG A 68 -1.27 -0.53 -17.07
CA ARG A 68 -2.03 -0.69 -18.32
C ARG A 68 -1.98 0.59 -19.16
N LEU A 69 -2.05 1.78 -18.57
CA LEU A 69 -1.97 3.04 -19.32
C LEU A 69 -0.61 3.20 -20.01
N LEU A 70 0.47 2.81 -19.34
CA LEU A 70 1.85 2.97 -19.84
C LEU A 70 2.30 1.84 -20.77
N ALA A 71 1.75 0.64 -20.64
CA ALA A 71 2.18 -0.54 -21.39
C ALA A 71 1.12 -1.08 -22.37
N TRP A 72 -0.14 -1.09 -21.98
CA TRP A 72 -1.23 -1.79 -22.67
C TRP A 72 -2.55 -0.99 -22.71
N PRO A 73 -2.57 0.26 -23.18
CA PRO A 73 -3.74 1.14 -23.04
C PRO A 73 -4.94 0.65 -23.86
N THR A 74 -4.70 -0.09 -24.94
CA THR A 74 -5.73 -0.59 -25.86
C THR A 74 -6.06 -2.07 -25.69
N GLN A 75 -5.41 -2.77 -24.73
CA GLN A 75 -5.62 -4.20 -24.54
C GLN A 75 -6.55 -4.50 -23.35
N TYR A 76 -7.29 -5.59 -23.48
CA TYR A 76 -8.15 -6.16 -22.46
C TYR A 76 -8.17 -7.68 -22.64
N TYR A 77 -7.82 -8.43 -21.59
CA TYR A 77 -7.60 -9.88 -21.62
C TYR A 77 -6.87 -10.39 -22.89
N PRO A 78 -5.62 -9.94 -23.12
CA PRO A 78 -4.85 -10.45 -24.25
C PRO A 78 -4.54 -11.94 -24.08
N GLU A 79 -4.36 -12.63 -25.20
CA GLU A 79 -3.87 -14.01 -25.20
C GLU A 79 -2.45 -14.07 -24.62
N VAL A 80 -2.23 -15.02 -23.69
CA VAL A 80 -0.98 -15.17 -22.95
C VAL A 80 0.09 -15.78 -23.85
N THR A 81 0.73 -14.94 -24.64
CA THR A 81 1.75 -15.31 -25.64
C THR A 81 3.19 -15.02 -25.18
N ALA A 82 3.36 -14.35 -24.04
CA ALA A 82 4.64 -13.94 -23.49
C ALA A 82 4.61 -13.93 -21.95
N THR A 83 5.78 -14.09 -21.33
CA THR A 83 5.96 -14.03 -19.86
C THR A 83 5.41 -12.74 -19.27
N ASP A 84 5.53 -11.64 -20.01
CA ASP A 84 5.00 -10.31 -19.67
C ASP A 84 3.53 -10.36 -19.22
N TYR A 85 2.67 -11.08 -19.96
CA TYR A 85 1.24 -11.16 -19.71
C TYR A 85 0.86 -11.98 -18.47
N VAL A 86 1.79 -12.75 -17.91
CA VAL A 86 1.60 -13.51 -16.67
C VAL A 86 2.23 -12.78 -15.49
N LEU A 87 3.48 -12.36 -15.66
CA LEU A 87 4.30 -11.86 -14.56
C LEU A 87 3.89 -10.44 -14.16
N VAL A 88 3.54 -9.57 -15.10
CA VAL A 88 3.15 -8.18 -14.77
C VAL A 88 1.87 -8.11 -13.95
N PRO A 89 0.76 -8.80 -14.30
CA PRO A 89 -0.43 -8.85 -13.43
C PRO A 89 -0.11 -9.30 -12.00
N ALA A 90 0.68 -10.37 -11.85
CA ALA A 90 1.10 -10.88 -10.55
C ALA A 90 1.93 -9.84 -9.77
N LEU A 91 2.93 -9.21 -10.40
CA LEU A 91 3.76 -8.18 -9.77
C LEU A 91 2.95 -6.92 -9.41
N SER A 92 2.01 -6.53 -10.26
CA SER A 92 1.11 -5.39 -10.02
C SER A 92 0.31 -5.58 -8.73
N ILE A 93 -0.17 -6.79 -8.48
CA ILE A 93 -1.08 -7.06 -7.37
C ILE A 93 -0.28 -7.44 -6.13
N GLU A 94 0.49 -8.52 -6.19
CA GLU A 94 1.15 -9.10 -5.03
C GLU A 94 2.33 -8.26 -4.53
N TRP A 95 3.14 -7.74 -5.45
CA TRP A 95 4.36 -7.03 -5.07
C TRP A 95 4.11 -5.55 -4.86
N ILE A 96 3.40 -4.90 -5.78
CA ILE A 96 3.19 -3.46 -5.72
C ILE A 96 1.93 -3.11 -4.94
N GLY A 97 0.83 -3.81 -5.21
CA GLY A 97 -0.51 -3.34 -4.90
C GLY A 97 -1.03 -3.67 -3.50
N HIS A 98 -0.72 -4.87 -2.99
CA HIS A 98 -1.15 -5.34 -1.67
C HIS A 98 -0.38 -4.68 -0.53
N THR A 99 -1.11 -4.41 0.56
CA THR A 99 -0.56 -3.75 1.75
C THR A 99 0.09 -4.74 2.72
N ALA A 100 0.93 -4.21 3.60
CA ALA A 100 1.50 -4.96 4.70
C ALA A 100 0.44 -5.20 5.79
N GLY A 101 -0.23 -6.35 5.77
CA GLY A 101 -1.06 -6.83 6.89
C GLY A 101 -2.58 -6.75 6.73
N GLY A 102 -3.11 -6.65 5.51
CA GLY A 102 -4.56 -6.53 5.28
C GLY A 102 -5.30 -7.83 4.94
N SER A 103 -4.71 -8.76 4.19
CA SER A 103 -5.41 -9.97 3.76
C SER A 103 -4.92 -11.22 4.49
N VAL A 104 -5.87 -12.10 4.80
CA VAL A 104 -5.66 -13.48 5.28
C VAL A 104 -4.93 -14.34 4.22
N GLU A 105 -4.58 -13.76 3.06
CA GLU A 105 -4.11 -14.47 1.87
C GLU A 105 -2.66 -14.19 1.47
N GLY A 106 -1.91 -13.30 2.12
CA GLY A 106 -0.46 -13.20 1.87
C GLY A 106 0.11 -11.80 1.98
N GLY A 107 0.77 -11.54 3.11
CA GLY A 107 1.31 -10.22 3.44
C GLY A 107 2.65 -9.89 2.77
N GLY A 108 2.86 -8.58 2.60
CA GLY A 108 4.21 -7.99 2.62
C GLY A 108 4.80 -7.62 1.26
N GLY A 109 4.00 -7.03 0.36
CA GLY A 109 4.53 -6.36 -0.84
C GLY A 109 5.47 -5.19 -0.49
N TRP A 110 5.89 -4.44 -1.51
CA TRP A 110 6.82 -3.31 -1.40
C TRP A 110 6.45 -2.29 -0.33
N GLY A 111 5.16 -2.12 -0.04
CA GLY A 111 4.69 -1.20 1.00
C GLY A 111 5.22 -1.49 2.38
N ALA A 112 5.27 -2.76 2.76
CA ALA A 112 5.82 -3.18 4.05
C ALA A 112 7.27 -2.71 4.17
N SER A 113 8.07 -3.02 3.16
CA SER A 113 9.48 -2.66 3.11
C SER A 113 9.67 -1.14 3.04
N PHE A 114 8.81 -0.43 2.32
CA PHE A 114 8.85 1.02 2.17
C PHE A 114 8.54 1.73 3.49
N PHE A 115 7.41 1.43 4.13
CA PHE A 115 7.01 2.05 5.41
C PHE A 115 7.96 1.70 6.55
N THR A 116 8.33 0.43 6.66
CA THR A 116 9.20 -0.03 7.75
C THR A 116 10.55 0.65 7.65
N SER A 117 11.14 0.71 6.44
CA SER A 117 12.43 1.38 6.23
C SER A 117 12.35 2.87 6.55
N LEU A 118 11.34 3.59 6.03
CA LEU A 118 11.17 5.02 6.31
C LEU A 118 10.97 5.30 7.81
N SER A 119 10.16 4.48 8.48
CA SER A 119 9.93 4.59 9.91
C SER A 119 11.21 4.31 10.70
N SER A 120 11.99 3.30 10.32
CA SER A 120 13.30 3.01 10.91
C SER A 120 14.26 4.19 10.78
N TYR A 121 14.31 4.86 9.62
CA TYR A 121 15.14 6.07 9.46
C TYR A 121 14.66 7.23 10.33
N LYS A 122 13.36 7.43 10.46
CA LYS A 122 12.79 8.49 11.31
C LYS A 122 13.13 8.26 12.78
N ILE A 123 12.98 7.03 13.26
CA ILE A 123 13.33 6.63 14.63
C ILE A 123 14.84 6.77 14.83
N ALA A 124 15.66 6.25 13.91
CA ALA A 124 17.12 6.39 13.97
C ALA A 124 17.56 7.86 14.11
N ASN A 125 16.92 8.76 13.36
CA ASN A 125 17.18 10.19 13.47
C ASN A 125 16.80 10.79 14.83
N GLN A 126 15.68 10.36 15.43
CA GLN A 126 15.27 10.81 16.77
C GLN A 126 16.27 10.40 17.87
N PHE A 127 16.95 9.27 17.69
CA PHE A 127 17.98 8.78 18.62
C PHE A 127 19.41 9.18 18.22
N GLY A 128 19.58 10.08 17.24
CA GLY A 128 20.91 10.54 16.79
C GLY A 128 21.77 9.46 16.13
N ILE A 129 21.15 8.37 15.65
CA ILE A 129 21.86 7.28 14.95
C ILE A 129 22.20 7.74 13.53
N HIS A 130 23.47 7.56 13.15
CA HIS A 130 23.93 7.95 11.82
C HIS A 130 23.19 7.16 10.71
N PRO A 131 22.65 7.79 9.65
CA PRO A 131 21.84 7.12 8.62
C PRO A 131 22.52 5.94 7.92
N ARG A 132 23.85 5.95 7.81
CA ARG A 132 24.60 4.81 7.24
C ARG A 132 24.49 3.54 8.09
N ASN A 133 24.37 3.67 9.41
CA ASN A 133 24.20 2.52 10.30
C ASN A 133 22.78 1.98 10.19
N ALA A 134 21.78 2.86 10.11
CA ALA A 134 20.41 2.47 9.81
C ALA A 134 20.31 1.72 8.47
N LEU A 135 20.95 2.21 7.41
CA LEU A 135 20.99 1.54 6.11
C LEU A 135 21.58 0.13 6.19
N LYS A 136 22.70 -0.04 6.90
CA LYS A 136 23.33 -1.35 7.08
C LYS A 136 22.39 -2.34 7.77
N ILE A 137 21.73 -1.90 8.84
CA ILE A 137 20.78 -2.73 9.58
C ILE A 137 19.60 -3.11 8.67
N VAL A 138 18.98 -2.13 8.01
CA VAL A 138 17.87 -2.38 7.07
C VAL A 138 18.28 -3.38 5.98
N ALA A 139 19.46 -3.21 5.37
CA ALA A 139 19.95 -4.11 4.34
C ALA A 139 20.17 -5.54 4.86
N ILE A 140 20.78 -5.71 6.03
CA ILE A 140 20.99 -7.02 6.65
C ILE A 140 19.65 -7.67 7.00
N SER A 141 18.72 -6.91 7.61
CA SER A 141 17.39 -7.38 7.95
C SER A 141 16.61 -7.81 6.71
N MET A 142 16.71 -7.09 5.60
CA MET A 142 16.06 -7.48 4.34
C MET A 142 16.63 -8.79 3.80
N VAL A 143 17.94 -9.00 3.80
CA VAL A 143 18.55 -10.27 3.35
C VAL A 143 18.10 -11.45 4.20
N ILE A 144 18.08 -11.29 5.52
CA ILE A 144 17.61 -12.32 6.45
C ILE A 144 16.12 -12.60 6.22
N ALA A 145 15.30 -11.55 6.09
CA ALA A 145 13.87 -11.68 5.81
C ALA A 145 13.63 -12.42 4.50
N THR A 146 14.33 -12.07 3.41
CA THR A 146 14.23 -12.76 2.13
C THR A 146 14.58 -14.24 2.26
N PHE A 147 15.65 -14.58 2.97
CA PHE A 147 16.04 -15.97 3.18
C PHE A 147 14.96 -16.76 3.95
N ILE A 148 14.44 -16.19 5.05
CA ILE A 148 13.37 -16.81 5.84
C ILE A 148 12.09 -16.95 5.00
N THR A 149 11.74 -15.93 4.21
CA THR A 149 10.58 -15.97 3.32
C THR A 149 10.72 -17.06 2.26
N CYS A 150 11.87 -17.17 1.59
CA CYS A 150 12.11 -18.27 0.64
C CYS A 150 12.01 -19.64 1.32
N PHE A 151 12.54 -19.78 2.53
CA PHE A 151 12.43 -21.03 3.27
C PHE A 151 10.97 -21.38 3.61
N ASN A 152 10.21 -20.40 4.11
CA ASN A 152 8.84 -20.61 4.55
C ASN A 152 7.83 -20.74 3.40
N GLN A 153 7.97 -19.94 2.35
CA GLN A 153 7.03 -19.89 1.22
C GLN A 153 7.39 -20.85 0.09
N ILE A 154 8.65 -21.29 -0.02
CA ILE A 154 9.09 -22.17 -1.12
C ILE A 154 9.56 -23.52 -0.59
N ALA A 155 10.54 -23.55 0.30
CA ALA A 155 11.16 -24.81 0.71
C ALA A 155 10.21 -25.71 1.52
N ILE A 156 9.54 -25.17 2.54
CA ILE A 156 8.58 -25.92 3.36
C ILE A 156 7.40 -26.44 2.51
N PRO A 157 6.68 -25.59 1.76
CA PRO A 157 5.68 -26.00 0.77
C PRO A 157 6.16 -27.04 -0.24
N GLY A 158 7.36 -26.87 -0.79
CA GLY A 158 7.92 -27.76 -1.80
C GLY A 158 8.29 -29.15 -1.26
N ILE A 159 8.69 -29.24 0.01
CA ILE A 159 9.08 -30.51 0.65
C ILE A 159 7.86 -31.24 1.21
N PHE A 160 7.00 -30.54 1.96
CA PHE A 160 5.89 -31.16 2.68
C PHE A 160 4.58 -31.16 1.90
N GLY A 161 4.44 -30.30 0.90
CA GLY A 161 3.22 -30.07 0.15
C GLY A 161 2.26 -29.14 0.91
N LEU A 162 1.90 -28.01 0.29
CA LEU A 162 0.97 -27.01 0.84
C LEU A 162 -0.33 -27.62 1.40
N THR A 163 -0.92 -28.56 0.67
CA THR A 163 -2.19 -29.19 1.07
C THR A 163 -2.07 -30.04 2.33
N LYS A 164 -0.89 -30.61 2.61
CA LYS A 164 -0.64 -31.37 3.85
C LYS A 164 -0.41 -30.48 5.06
N LEU A 165 -0.04 -29.22 4.82
CA LEU A 165 0.11 -28.19 5.85
C LEU A 165 -1.21 -27.48 6.16
N GLY A 166 -2.34 -27.96 5.62
CA GLY A 166 -3.67 -27.41 5.86
C GLY A 166 -4.07 -26.26 4.93
N TYR A 167 -3.26 -25.92 3.92
CA TYR A 167 -3.58 -24.88 2.94
C TYR A 167 -4.43 -25.42 1.79
N THR A 168 -5.42 -24.66 1.33
CA THR A 168 -6.26 -25.02 0.18
C THR A 168 -5.65 -24.50 -1.13
N LEU A 169 -5.83 -25.23 -2.24
CA LEU A 169 -5.35 -24.83 -3.58
C LEU A 169 -5.96 -23.51 -4.09
N CYS A 170 -7.03 -23.03 -3.46
CA CYS A 170 -7.70 -21.78 -3.85
C CYS A 170 -6.83 -20.53 -3.64
N THR A 171 -5.76 -20.62 -2.83
CA THR A 171 -4.78 -19.54 -2.61
C THR A 171 -3.79 -19.36 -3.77
N LEU A 172 -3.84 -20.18 -4.81
CA LEU A 172 -2.99 -20.09 -6.01
C LEU A 172 -3.74 -19.66 -7.27
N ASN A 173 -5.06 -19.47 -7.19
CA ASN A 173 -5.94 -19.31 -8.35
C ASN A 173 -6.12 -17.83 -8.75
N PHE A 174 -5.51 -17.45 -9.89
CA PHE A 174 -6.00 -16.57 -10.97
C PHE A 174 -6.69 -15.22 -10.68
N ASP A 175 -6.91 -14.81 -9.44
CA ASP A 175 -7.47 -13.49 -9.10
C ASP A 175 -6.52 -12.36 -9.50
N THR A 176 -5.22 -12.68 -9.65
CA THR A 176 -4.20 -11.76 -10.13
C THR A 176 -4.37 -11.36 -11.60
N CYS A 177 -4.87 -12.25 -12.46
CA CYS A 177 -5.15 -11.88 -13.85
C CYS A 177 -6.47 -11.12 -13.96
N GLY A 178 -7.50 -11.57 -13.24
CA GLY A 178 -8.82 -10.93 -13.25
C GLY A 178 -8.76 -9.49 -12.76
N ASN A 179 -8.25 -9.27 -11.55
CA ASN A 179 -8.15 -7.94 -10.98
C ASN A 179 -7.24 -7.01 -11.77
N PHE A 180 -6.18 -7.49 -12.43
CA PHE A 180 -5.35 -6.60 -13.22
C PHE A 180 -6.09 -6.09 -14.46
N TRP A 181 -6.73 -6.98 -15.22
CA TRP A 181 -7.37 -6.62 -16.49
C TRP A 181 -8.75 -5.96 -16.32
N ASP A 182 -9.42 -6.20 -15.19
CA ASP A 182 -10.74 -5.62 -14.90
C ASP A 182 -10.69 -4.26 -14.19
N ARG A 183 -9.52 -3.85 -13.67
CA ARG A 183 -9.39 -2.61 -12.90
C ARG A 183 -8.69 -1.50 -13.69
N PRO A 184 -9.17 -0.25 -13.60
CA PRO A 184 -10.40 0.21 -12.95
C PRO A 184 -11.63 0.02 -13.85
N LEU A 185 -11.43 -0.47 -15.08
CA LEU A 185 -12.44 -0.67 -16.10
C LEU A 185 -12.22 -2.04 -16.75
N ALA A 186 -13.30 -2.82 -16.83
CA ALA A 186 -13.39 -4.11 -17.52
C ALA A 186 -13.52 -3.95 -19.04
N ALA A 187 -12.61 -3.15 -19.62
CA ALA A 187 -12.48 -2.85 -21.04
C ALA A 187 -11.08 -2.24 -21.29
N PRO A 188 -10.66 -2.03 -22.54
CA PRO A 188 -9.45 -1.26 -22.84
C PRO A 188 -9.47 0.11 -22.16
N LEU A 189 -8.36 0.51 -21.53
CA LEU A 189 -8.28 1.79 -20.81
C LEU A 189 -8.51 3.01 -21.72
N SER A 190 -8.19 2.89 -23.00
CA SER A 190 -8.47 3.91 -24.00
C SER A 190 -9.95 4.30 -24.06
N GLU A 191 -10.87 3.37 -23.80
CA GLU A 191 -12.31 3.64 -23.76
C GLU A 191 -12.73 4.39 -22.48
N GLY A 192 -12.03 4.12 -21.37
CA GLY A 192 -12.22 4.79 -20.08
C GLY A 192 -11.57 6.17 -19.98
N PHE A 193 -10.84 6.63 -20.98
CA PHE A 193 -9.99 7.82 -20.89
C PHE A 193 -10.75 9.07 -20.44
N THR A 194 -11.97 9.28 -20.93
CA THR A 194 -12.81 10.42 -20.53
C THR A 194 -13.13 10.39 -19.03
N HIS A 195 -13.44 9.21 -18.48
CA HIS A 195 -13.75 9.05 -17.06
C HIS A 195 -12.49 9.24 -16.20
N LEU A 196 -11.35 8.70 -16.62
CA LEU A 196 -10.06 8.91 -15.96
C LEU A 196 -9.69 10.40 -15.92
N MET A 197 -9.86 11.10 -17.04
CA MET A 197 -9.58 12.53 -17.13
C MET A 197 -10.54 13.36 -16.29
N ALA A 198 -11.83 13.01 -16.26
CA ALA A 198 -12.81 13.65 -15.39
C ALA A 198 -12.43 13.51 -13.91
N GLY A 199 -12.05 12.30 -13.47
CA GLY A 199 -11.57 12.06 -12.10
C GLY A 199 -10.29 12.84 -11.77
N PHE A 200 -9.33 12.89 -12.69
CA PHE A 200 -8.11 13.69 -12.54
C PHE A 200 -8.41 15.18 -12.38
N ILE A 201 -9.22 15.75 -13.29
CA ILE A 201 -9.61 17.17 -13.24
C ILE A 201 -10.37 17.46 -11.94
N PHE A 202 -11.31 16.60 -11.55
CA PHE A 202 -12.03 16.71 -10.29
C PHE A 202 -11.08 16.80 -9.09
N MET A 203 -10.11 15.88 -9.00
CA MET A 203 -9.12 15.87 -7.91
C MET A 203 -8.26 17.13 -7.90
N VAL A 204 -7.78 17.60 -9.06
CA VAL A 204 -6.98 18.83 -9.17
C VAL A 204 -7.78 20.06 -8.74
N VAL A 205 -9.01 20.20 -9.25
CA VAL A 205 -9.89 21.32 -8.91
C VAL A 205 -10.27 21.29 -7.43
N MET A 206 -10.69 20.15 -6.90
CA MET A 206 -11.05 20.04 -5.49
C MET A 206 -9.85 20.28 -4.58
N ARG A 207 -8.65 19.85 -4.97
CA ARG A 207 -7.42 20.15 -4.23
C ARG A 207 -7.11 21.63 -4.23
N TYR A 208 -7.27 22.32 -5.37
CA TYR A 208 -7.13 23.76 -5.44
C TYR A 208 -8.14 24.47 -4.54
N LEU A 209 -9.42 24.08 -4.60
CA LEU A 209 -10.47 24.66 -3.76
C LEU A 209 -10.23 24.42 -2.26
N TYR A 210 -9.77 23.22 -1.88
CA TYR A 210 -9.40 22.90 -0.50
C TYR A 210 -8.31 23.84 0.03
N THR A 211 -7.32 24.22 -0.80
CA THR A 211 -6.29 25.20 -0.37
C THR A 211 -6.82 26.63 -0.23
N ARG A 212 -7.98 26.95 -0.80
CA ARG A 212 -8.63 28.26 -0.71
C ARG A 212 -9.69 28.33 0.39
N PHE A 213 -10.38 27.23 0.65
CA PHE A 213 -11.50 27.15 1.57
C PHE A 213 -11.21 26.16 2.70
N MET A 214 -10.81 26.66 3.86
CA MET A 214 -10.41 25.82 5.02
C MET A 214 -11.52 24.90 5.56
N TRP A 215 -12.78 25.20 5.28
CA TRP A 215 -13.91 24.39 5.75
C TRP A 215 -14.23 23.19 4.84
N MET A 216 -13.66 23.14 3.63
CA MET A 216 -13.87 22.01 2.72
C MET A 216 -13.12 20.76 3.20
N PRO A 217 -13.69 19.56 3.01
CA PRO A 217 -13.00 18.31 3.30
C PRO A 217 -11.78 18.13 2.39
N ASP A 218 -10.73 17.44 2.87
CA ASP A 218 -9.59 17.07 2.03
C ASP A 218 -10.11 16.15 0.91
N PRO A 219 -9.89 16.47 -0.38
CA PRO A 219 -10.36 15.64 -1.50
C PRO A 219 -9.80 14.22 -1.48
N LEU A 220 -8.74 13.93 -0.71
CA LEU A 220 -8.27 12.56 -0.51
C LEU A 220 -9.35 11.64 0.10
N LEU A 221 -10.35 12.18 0.80
CA LEU A 221 -11.50 11.40 1.26
C LEU A 221 -12.30 10.80 0.10
N ALA A 222 -12.28 11.42 -1.08
CA ALA A 222 -12.94 10.88 -2.26
C ALA A 222 -12.30 9.56 -2.70
N ILE A 223 -10.97 9.44 -2.56
CA ILE A 223 -10.25 8.20 -2.86
C ILE A 223 -10.71 7.08 -1.92
N VAL A 224 -10.76 7.36 -0.60
CA VAL A 224 -11.24 6.38 0.40
C VAL A 224 -12.71 6.04 0.20
N THR A 225 -13.52 6.98 -0.29
CA THR A 225 -14.95 6.73 -0.48
C THR A 225 -15.24 5.89 -1.71
N TRP A 226 -14.45 6.05 -2.77
CA TRP A 226 -14.70 5.39 -4.05
C TRP A 226 -13.75 4.24 -4.37
N SER A 227 -12.72 4.01 -3.54
CA SER A 227 -11.94 2.78 -3.61
C SER A 227 -12.82 1.58 -3.28
N TRP A 228 -12.63 0.50 -4.02
CA TRP A 228 -13.45 -0.71 -3.94
C TRP A 228 -13.51 -1.26 -2.50
N GLU A 229 -12.34 -1.49 -1.91
CA GLU A 229 -12.19 -2.13 -0.61
C GLU A 229 -12.74 -1.25 0.53
N MET A 230 -12.40 0.04 0.54
CA MET A 230 -12.81 0.94 1.63
C MET A 230 -14.30 1.26 1.60
N SER A 231 -14.89 1.34 0.40
CA SER A 231 -16.33 1.49 0.26
C SER A 231 -17.03 0.26 0.83
N LEU A 232 -16.50 -0.94 0.57
CA LEU A 232 -17.03 -2.20 1.08
C LEU A 232 -16.97 -2.29 2.61
N HIS A 233 -15.86 -1.86 3.22
CA HIS A 233 -15.70 -1.85 4.68
C HIS A 233 -16.40 -0.68 5.39
N GLY A 234 -17.04 0.22 4.64
CA GLY A 234 -17.78 1.35 5.20
C GLY A 234 -16.90 2.44 5.82
N LEU A 235 -15.60 2.48 5.51
CA LEU A 235 -14.66 3.45 6.10
C LEU A 235 -15.04 4.89 5.78
N TRP A 236 -15.65 5.11 4.61
CA TRP A 236 -16.20 6.39 4.20
C TRP A 236 -17.19 6.97 5.22
N PHE A 237 -17.99 6.13 5.88
CA PHE A 237 -18.98 6.56 6.87
C PHE A 237 -18.30 7.04 8.16
N ALA A 238 -17.22 6.36 8.59
CA ALA A 238 -16.40 6.80 9.71
C ALA A 238 -15.72 8.15 9.41
N CYS A 239 -15.17 8.32 8.21
CA CYS A 239 -14.59 9.59 7.75
C CYS A 239 -15.64 10.72 7.73
N LEU A 240 -16.85 10.44 7.22
CA LEU A 240 -17.96 11.40 7.20
C LEU A 240 -18.37 11.80 8.62
N THR A 241 -18.50 10.83 9.53
CA THR A 241 -18.84 11.07 10.93
C THR A 241 -17.77 11.94 11.60
N ALA A 242 -16.49 11.61 11.41
CA ALA A 242 -15.38 12.42 11.92
C ALA A 242 -15.40 13.85 11.35
N PHE A 243 -15.73 14.02 10.07
CA PHE A 243 -15.87 15.33 9.44
C PHE A 243 -17.03 16.14 10.05
N ILE A 244 -18.19 15.54 10.29
CA ILE A 244 -19.35 16.19 10.92
C ILE A 244 -18.99 16.63 12.34
N ILE A 245 -18.44 15.73 13.16
CA ILE A 245 -18.03 16.01 14.54
C ILE A 245 -17.01 17.15 14.56
N LYS A 246 -15.97 17.07 13.73
CA LYS A 246 -14.94 18.11 13.62
C LYS A 246 -15.54 19.45 13.20
N SER A 247 -16.45 19.46 12.24
CA SER A 247 -17.11 20.67 11.77
C SER A 247 -17.96 21.34 12.86
N ILE A 248 -18.66 20.54 13.68
CA ILE A 248 -19.44 21.04 14.82
C ILE A 248 -18.52 21.66 15.87
N ILE A 249 -17.46 20.94 16.27
CA ILE A 249 -16.48 21.40 17.27
C ILE A 249 -15.84 22.73 16.84
N LEU A 250 -15.39 22.80 15.59
CA LEU A 250 -14.75 24.01 15.06
C LEU A 250 -15.71 25.20 14.98
N LYS A 251 -17.00 24.96 14.69
CA LYS A 251 -18.02 26.02 14.70
C LYS A 251 -18.38 26.49 16.11
N MET A 252 -18.41 25.59 17.10
CA MET A 252 -18.81 25.91 18.46
C MET A 252 -17.68 26.51 19.30
N GLY A 253 -16.49 25.94 19.24
CA GLY A 253 -15.36 26.30 20.13
C GLY A 253 -14.09 26.75 19.43
N GLY A 254 -14.11 26.85 18.09
CA GLY A 254 -12.93 27.22 17.31
C GLY A 254 -11.81 26.19 17.38
N SER A 255 -10.62 26.58 16.89
CA SER A 255 -9.42 25.73 16.90
C SER A 255 -8.91 25.43 18.31
N LYS A 256 -9.06 26.36 19.25
CA LYS A 256 -8.57 26.20 20.63
C LYS A 256 -9.24 25.03 21.35
N LEU A 257 -10.58 24.90 21.25
CA LEU A 257 -11.30 23.77 21.85
C LEU A 257 -10.86 22.44 21.22
N TYR A 258 -10.65 22.43 19.90
CA TYR A 258 -10.22 21.23 19.19
C TYR A 258 -8.83 20.75 19.68
N GLU A 259 -7.86 21.66 19.77
CA GLU A 259 -6.49 21.31 20.17
C GLU A 259 -6.36 20.99 21.66
N GLU A 260 -7.02 21.75 22.55
CA GLU A 260 -6.85 21.59 23.99
C GLU A 260 -7.68 20.44 24.58
N TRP A 261 -8.83 20.12 24.01
CA TRP A 261 -9.77 19.13 24.60
C TRP A 261 -9.91 17.90 23.74
N VAL A 262 -10.18 18.09 22.44
CA VAL A 262 -10.54 16.98 21.55
C VAL A 262 -9.33 16.14 21.18
N VAL A 263 -8.20 16.76 20.85
CA VAL A 263 -6.96 16.03 20.54
C VAL A 263 -6.50 15.16 21.72
N PRO A 264 -6.41 15.66 22.98
CA PRO A 264 -6.07 14.82 24.12
C PRO A 264 -7.10 13.72 24.41
N PHE A 265 -8.40 14.00 24.26
CA PHE A 265 -9.45 13.00 24.43
C PHE A 265 -9.31 11.83 23.44
N ILE A 266 -9.14 12.14 22.15
CA ILE A 266 -8.92 11.14 21.11
C ILE A 266 -7.59 10.40 21.33
N GLY A 267 -6.54 11.10 21.75
CA GLY A 267 -5.27 10.48 22.13
C GLY A 267 -5.43 9.46 23.26
N GLY A 268 -6.21 9.81 24.29
CA GLY A 268 -6.57 8.90 25.38
C GLY A 268 -7.40 7.70 24.92
N PHE A 269 -8.35 7.90 24.03
CA PHE A 269 -9.15 6.82 23.44
C PHE A 269 -8.28 5.83 22.65
N ILE A 270 -7.39 6.32 21.79
CA ILE A 270 -6.44 5.49 21.02
C ILE A 270 -5.53 4.70 21.96
N LEU A 271 -4.99 5.35 22.99
CA LEU A 271 -4.12 4.70 23.98
C LEU A 271 -4.88 3.62 24.77
N GLY A 272 -6.11 3.91 25.17
CA GLY A 272 -6.98 2.95 25.86
C GLY A 272 -7.25 1.70 25.02
N TYR A 273 -7.60 1.87 23.74
CA TYR A 273 -7.80 0.75 22.82
C TYR A 273 -6.52 -0.06 22.59
N THR A 274 -5.38 0.62 22.43
CA THR A 274 -4.07 -0.05 22.25
C THR A 274 -3.71 -0.91 23.46
N LEU A 275 -3.95 -0.40 24.68
CA LEU A 275 -3.72 -1.15 25.91
C LEU A 275 -4.68 -2.32 26.09
N GLU A 276 -5.95 -2.14 25.72
CA GLU A 276 -6.96 -3.20 25.75
C GLU A 276 -6.54 -4.37 24.86
N VAL A 277 -6.13 -4.12 23.61
CA VAL A 277 -5.65 -5.16 22.69
C VAL A 277 -4.42 -5.88 23.25
N LEU A 278 -3.47 -5.14 23.84
CA LEU A 278 -2.28 -5.74 24.46
C LEU A 278 -2.66 -6.68 25.62
N ILE A 279 -3.58 -6.24 26.48
CA ILE A 279 -4.10 -7.03 27.60
C ILE A 279 -4.84 -8.26 27.09
N ALA A 280 -5.71 -8.10 26.09
CA ALA A 280 -6.46 -9.20 25.48
C ALA A 280 -5.53 -10.27 24.90
N VAL A 281 -4.48 -9.86 24.18
CA VAL A 281 -3.45 -10.78 23.66
C VAL A 281 -2.73 -11.50 24.80
N ALA A 282 -2.29 -10.78 25.85
CA ALA A 282 -1.61 -11.38 26.99
C ALA A 282 -2.51 -12.39 27.76
N ILE A 283 -3.79 -12.05 27.94
CA ILE A 283 -4.78 -12.95 28.55
C ILE A 283 -4.99 -14.18 27.68
N ASN A 284 -5.12 -14.01 26.36
CA ASN A 284 -5.32 -15.13 25.45
C ASN A 284 -4.13 -16.11 25.48
N PHE A 285 -2.90 -15.60 25.47
CA PHE A 285 -1.69 -16.42 25.61
C PHE A 285 -1.59 -17.17 26.94
N THR A 286 -2.14 -16.61 28.03
CA THR A 286 -2.04 -17.21 29.37
C THR A 286 -3.18 -18.19 29.68
N LEU A 287 -4.40 -17.89 29.23
CA LEU A 287 -5.58 -18.71 29.48
C LEU A 287 -5.80 -19.79 28.41
N PHE A 288 -5.35 -19.56 27.19
CA PHE A 288 -5.45 -20.49 26.07
C PHE A 288 -4.07 -20.75 25.47
N PRO A 289 -3.15 -21.39 26.22
CA PRO A 289 -1.85 -21.76 25.69
C PRO A 289 -2.07 -22.64 24.44
N PRO A 290 -1.31 -22.41 23.35
CA PRO A 290 -1.49 -23.17 22.11
C PRO A 290 -1.33 -24.66 22.42
N ILE A 291 -2.38 -25.42 22.13
CA ILE A 291 -2.38 -26.87 22.27
C ILE A 291 -1.38 -27.38 21.23
N ALA A 292 -0.31 -28.02 21.70
CA ALA A 292 0.74 -28.62 20.87
C ALA A 292 0.22 -29.78 20.01
#